data_AF-X1J7G8-F1
#
_entry.id   AF-X1J7G8-F1
#
_cell.length_a   1.000
_cell.length_b   1.000
_cell.length_c   1.000
_cell.angle_alpha   90.00
_cell.angle_beta   90.00
_cell.angle_gamma   90.00
#
_symmetry.space_group_name_H-M   'P 1'
#
loop_
_entity.id
_entity.type
_entity.pdbx_description
1 polymer ?
#
loop_
_entity_poly.entity_id
_entity_poly.type
_entity_poly.pdbx_seq_one_letter_code
_entity_poly.pdbx_strand_id
1 'polypeptide(L)'
;MISNLQSAQLTLTGDAEAIRYLEQAIISGKHWYVALLETIGLWSAATEVRNGRTYCYLIAGEAFDWLLLAERLCEAVDGLLPADEKLALLFYSKPPLNLSTKKFKELIGNAKYHQYLNYFYGITVEEAL
;
A
#
# COMPACT_ATOMS: atom_id res chain seq x y z
N MET A 1 -7.80 5.00 28.36
CA MET A 1 -8.13 6.01 27.32
C MET A 1 -6.89 6.72 26.76
N ILE A 2 -5.79 6.88 27.51
CA ILE A 2 -4.55 7.54 27.03
C ILE A 2 -3.77 6.68 26.02
N SER A 3 -3.77 5.36 26.20
CA SER A 3 -3.00 4.41 25.37
C SER A 3 -3.40 4.41 23.88
N ASN A 4 -4.69 4.58 23.57
CA ASN A 4 -5.19 4.51 22.20
C ASN A 4 -4.83 5.78 21.39
N LEU A 5 -4.73 6.93 22.07
CA LEU A 5 -4.32 8.20 21.46
C LEU A 5 -2.82 8.19 21.12
N GLN A 6 -1.99 7.61 21.98
CA GLN A 6 -0.56 7.45 21.71
C GLN A 6 -0.30 6.49 20.55
N SER A 7 -1.01 5.36 20.47
CA SER A 7 -0.90 4.42 19.34
C SER A 7 -1.35 5.03 18.02
N ALA A 8 -2.43 5.82 18.02
CA ALA A 8 -2.90 6.55 16.84
C ALA A 8 -1.90 7.64 16.39
N GLN A 9 -1.27 8.35 17.33
CA GLN A 9 -0.31 9.40 16.99
C GLN A 9 1.03 8.83 16.49
N LEU A 10 1.46 7.68 17.02
CA LEU A 10 2.64 6.95 16.55
C LEU A 10 2.45 6.40 15.14
N THR A 11 1.26 5.85 14.82
CA THR A 11 0.93 5.36 13.47
C THR A 11 0.87 6.51 12.46
N LEU A 12 0.24 7.64 12.80
CA LEU A 12 0.25 8.85 11.96
C LEU A 12 1.66 9.38 11.67
N THR A 13 2.56 9.30 12.66
CA THR A 13 3.96 9.72 12.49
C THR A 13 4.73 8.74 11.61
N GLY A 14 4.53 7.42 11.81
CA GLY A 14 5.15 6.38 10.99
C GLY A 14 4.71 6.40 9.54
N ASP A 15 3.42 6.64 9.29
CA ASP A 15 2.85 6.67 7.94
C ASP A 15 3.26 7.94 7.18
N ALA A 16 3.40 9.08 7.86
CA ALA A 16 3.99 10.29 7.27
C ALA A 16 5.46 10.07 6.88
N GLU A 17 6.23 9.39 7.73
CA GLU A 17 7.61 9.00 7.42
C GLU A 17 7.69 8.00 6.26
N ALA A 18 6.72 7.11 6.12
CA ALA A 18 6.63 6.19 4.99
C ALA A 18 6.40 6.95 3.66
N ILE A 19 5.56 7.99 3.65
CA ILE A 19 5.38 8.85 2.47
C ILE A 19 6.67 9.60 2.14
N ARG A 20 7.34 10.15 3.16
CA ARG A 20 8.63 10.83 2.97
C ARG A 20 9.68 9.87 2.40
N TYR A 21 9.70 8.63 2.87
CA TYR A 21 10.56 7.58 2.32
C TYR A 21 10.26 7.32 0.84
N LEU A 22 8.99 7.20 0.46
CA LEU A 22 8.58 6.98 -0.93
C LEU A 22 9.09 8.09 -1.85
N GLU A 23 8.82 9.34 -1.49
CA GLU A 23 9.26 10.52 -2.25
C GLU A 23 10.78 10.54 -2.43
N GLN A 24 11.53 10.39 -1.33
CA GLN A 24 12.99 10.43 -1.36
C GLN A 24 13.61 9.27 -2.16
N ALA A 25 13.03 8.07 -2.07
CA ALA A 25 13.51 6.92 -2.82
C ALA A 25 13.34 7.15 -4.33
N ILE A 26 12.20 7.70 -4.76
CA ILE A 26 11.94 8.02 -6.18
C ILE A 26 12.91 9.10 -6.66
N ILE A 27 13.06 10.20 -5.91
CA ILE A 27 13.97 11.31 -6.26
C ILE A 27 15.43 10.83 -6.34
N SER A 28 15.82 9.88 -5.49
CA SER A 28 17.15 9.27 -5.48
C SER A 28 17.38 8.25 -6.61
N GLY A 29 16.41 8.06 -7.52
CA GLY A 29 16.53 7.20 -8.69
C GLY A 29 16.12 5.74 -8.45
N LYS A 30 15.53 5.39 -7.30
CA LYS A 30 14.92 4.06 -7.13
C LYS A 30 13.69 3.96 -8.03
N HIS A 31 13.50 2.81 -8.66
CA HIS A 31 12.29 2.56 -9.43
C HIS A 31 11.05 2.70 -8.53
N TRP A 32 10.10 3.54 -8.94
CA TRP A 32 8.96 3.94 -8.12
C TRP A 32 8.13 2.75 -7.61
N TYR A 33 7.91 1.73 -8.45
CA TYR A 33 7.17 0.53 -8.06
C TYR A 33 7.87 -0.25 -6.94
N VAL A 34 9.20 -0.30 -6.92
CA VAL A 34 9.95 -0.94 -5.82
C VAL A 34 9.83 -0.10 -4.55
N ALA A 35 9.99 1.22 -4.66
CA ALA A 35 9.83 2.15 -3.54
C ALA A 35 8.41 2.08 -2.94
N LEU A 36 7.39 1.97 -3.80
CA LEU A 36 5.99 1.81 -3.42
C LEU A 36 5.78 0.55 -2.59
N LEU A 37 6.27 -0.61 -3.06
CA LEU A 37 6.10 -1.87 -2.34
C LEU A 37 6.84 -1.88 -0.99
N GLU A 38 8.03 -1.29 -0.90
CA GLU A 38 8.73 -1.10 0.37
C GLU A 38 7.92 -0.20 1.31
N THR A 39 7.35 0.89 0.79
CA THR A 39 6.51 1.82 1.55
C THR A 39 5.24 1.14 2.06
N ILE A 40 4.62 0.29 1.24
CA ILE A 40 3.51 -0.58 1.64
C ILE A 40 3.92 -1.47 2.81
N GLY A 41 5.14 -2.03 2.79
CA GLY A 41 5.70 -2.82 3.89
C GLY A 41 5.86 -2.03 5.20
N LEU A 42 6.18 -0.74 5.11
CA LEU A 42 6.34 0.17 6.25
C LEU A 42 5.01 0.70 6.80
N TRP A 43 3.95 0.73 5.98
CA TRP A 43 2.67 1.34 6.32
C TRP A 43 1.96 0.62 7.46
N SER A 44 1.48 1.36 8.45
CA SER A 44 0.95 0.81 9.70
C SER A 44 -0.55 0.98 9.89
N ALA A 45 -1.15 2.07 9.37
CA ALA A 45 -2.59 2.27 9.52
C ALA A 45 -3.41 1.22 8.75
N ALA A 46 -4.35 0.59 9.45
CA ALA A 46 -5.36 -0.28 8.85
C ALA A 46 -6.44 0.52 8.10
N THR A 47 -6.70 1.75 8.55
CA THR A 47 -7.73 2.65 7.99
C THR A 47 -7.31 4.09 8.13
N GLU A 48 -7.75 4.97 7.24
CA GLU A 48 -7.64 6.42 7.38
C GLU A 48 -8.89 7.13 6.85
N VAL A 49 -9.13 8.37 7.29
CA VAL A 49 -10.15 9.25 6.73
C VAL A 49 -9.45 10.44 6.09
N ARG A 50 -9.65 10.62 4.78
CA ARG A 50 -9.07 11.73 4.02
C ARG A 50 -10.09 12.31 3.05
N ASN A 51 -10.21 13.64 3.03
CA ASN A 51 -11.11 14.36 2.14
C ASN A 51 -12.56 13.83 2.15
N GLY A 52 -13.03 13.38 3.32
CA GLY A 52 -14.37 12.79 3.49
C GLY A 52 -14.51 11.34 3.01
N ARG A 53 -13.47 10.71 2.46
CA ARG A 53 -13.41 9.29 2.10
C ARG A 53 -12.72 8.50 3.21
N THR A 54 -13.33 7.38 3.60
CA THR A 54 -12.69 6.38 4.46
C THR A 54 -11.96 5.37 3.58
N TYR A 55 -10.65 5.23 3.80
CA TYR A 55 -9.83 4.19 3.21
C TYR A 55 -9.69 3.05 4.23
N CYS A 56 -10.08 1.84 3.85
CA CYS A 56 -9.93 0.65 4.68
C CYS A 56 -8.95 -0.30 3.99
N TYR A 57 -7.69 -0.25 4.40
CA TYR A 57 -6.61 -1.04 3.82
C TYR A 57 -6.61 -2.47 4.33
N LEU A 58 -6.94 -2.66 5.61
CA LEU A 58 -6.94 -3.97 6.25
C LEU A 58 -8.34 -4.30 6.79
N ILE A 59 -9.05 -5.16 6.07
CA ILE A 59 -10.42 -5.57 6.37
C ILE A 59 -10.38 -6.64 7.44
N ALA A 60 -11.11 -6.41 8.54
CA ALA A 60 -11.20 -7.30 9.70
C ALA A 60 -9.84 -7.72 10.33
N GLY A 61 -8.74 -7.01 10.03
CA GLY A 61 -7.39 -7.42 10.45
C GLY A 61 -6.76 -8.51 9.59
N GLU A 62 -7.47 -9.05 8.59
CA GLU A 62 -7.10 -10.29 7.91
C GLU A 62 -6.88 -10.14 6.40
N ALA A 63 -7.63 -9.26 5.72
CA ALA A 63 -7.57 -9.12 4.27
C ALA A 63 -7.02 -7.75 3.88
N PHE A 64 -5.87 -7.72 3.21
CA PHE A 64 -5.15 -6.50 2.87
C PHE A 64 -5.39 -6.08 1.41
N ASP A 65 -6.13 -4.99 1.23
CA ASP A 65 -6.33 -4.31 -0.05
C ASP A 65 -5.12 -3.44 -0.37
N TRP A 66 -4.08 -4.06 -0.93
CA TRP A 66 -2.83 -3.39 -1.22
C TRP A 66 -2.95 -2.39 -2.38
N LEU A 67 -3.90 -2.56 -3.30
CA LEU A 67 -4.12 -1.63 -4.41
C LEU A 67 -4.80 -0.34 -3.93
N LEU A 68 -5.71 -0.42 -2.95
CA LEU A 68 -6.25 0.78 -2.31
C LEU A 68 -5.15 1.58 -1.59
N LEU A 69 -4.22 0.90 -0.92
CA LEU A 69 -3.05 1.58 -0.34
C LEU A 69 -2.11 2.13 -1.42
N ALA A 70 -1.93 1.41 -2.53
CA ALA A 70 -1.15 1.90 -3.66
C ALA A 70 -1.76 3.17 -4.27
N GLU A 71 -3.09 3.23 -4.46
CA GLU A 71 -3.82 4.42 -4.93
C GLU A 71 -3.47 5.63 -4.04
N ARG A 72 -3.61 5.44 -2.73
CA ARG A 72 -3.34 6.47 -1.72
C ARG A 72 -1.88 6.97 -1.76
N LEU A 73 -0.93 6.06 -1.86
CA LEU A 73 0.50 6.39 -1.88
C LEU A 73 0.88 7.07 -3.20
N CYS A 74 0.33 6.62 -4.32
CA CYS A 74 0.50 7.27 -5.62
C CYS A 74 -0.06 8.69 -5.66
N GLU A 75 -1.18 8.97 -4.97
CA GLU A 75 -1.71 10.33 -4.80
C GLU A 75 -0.73 11.21 -3.98
N ALA A 76 -0.08 10.63 -2.97
CA ALA A 76 0.84 11.36 -2.08
C ALA A 76 2.09 11.91 -2.81
N VAL A 77 2.52 11.21 -3.86
CA VAL A 77 3.69 11.56 -4.67
C VAL A 77 3.30 11.84 -6.12
N ASP A 78 2.07 12.33 -6.33
CA ASP A 78 1.60 12.63 -7.68
C ASP A 78 2.51 13.64 -8.37
N GLY A 79 2.74 13.44 -9.67
CA GLY A 79 3.73 14.19 -10.44
C GLY A 79 5.15 13.61 -10.44
N LEU A 80 5.47 12.66 -9.55
CA LEU A 80 6.74 11.91 -9.60
C LEU A 80 6.66 10.59 -10.38
N LEU A 81 5.45 10.18 -10.77
CA LEU A 81 5.16 8.87 -11.38
C LEU A 81 4.82 9.01 -12.87
N PRO A 82 5.26 8.07 -13.74
CA PRO A 82 4.75 7.98 -15.10
C PRO A 82 3.22 7.73 -15.06
N ALA A 83 2.46 8.62 -15.69
CA ALA A 83 1.00 8.62 -15.58
C ALA A 83 0.37 7.35 -16.17
N ASP A 84 0.90 6.86 -17.29
CA ASP A 84 0.47 5.64 -17.98
C ASP A 84 0.74 4.39 -17.13
N GLU A 85 1.91 4.28 -16.52
CA GLU A 85 2.23 3.14 -15.64
C GLU A 85 1.40 3.15 -14.35
N LYS A 86 1.18 4.34 -13.76
CA LYS A 86 0.31 4.52 -12.59
C LYS A 86 -1.11 4.05 -12.91
N LEU A 87 -1.67 4.48 -14.05
CA LEU A 87 -3.01 4.07 -14.49
C LEU A 87 -3.06 2.56 -14.78
N ALA A 88 -2.05 2.02 -15.45
CA ALA A 88 -1.92 0.59 -15.73
C ALA A 88 -1.96 -0.26 -14.44
N LEU A 89 -1.24 0.18 -13.41
CA LEU A 89 -1.22 -0.50 -12.11
C LEU A 89 -2.58 -0.40 -11.41
N LEU A 90 -3.12 0.81 -11.23
CA LEU A 90 -4.28 1.03 -10.35
C LEU A 90 -5.59 0.53 -10.96
N PHE A 91 -5.76 0.58 -12.27
CA PHE A 91 -7.02 0.21 -12.94
C PHE A 91 -6.99 -1.16 -13.62
N TYR A 92 -5.80 -1.65 -13.96
CA TYR A 92 -5.65 -2.92 -14.69
C TYR A 92 -4.75 -3.93 -13.98
N SER A 93 -4.33 -3.64 -12.74
CA SER A 93 -3.45 -4.49 -11.94
C SER A 93 -2.16 -4.89 -12.68
N LYS A 94 -1.68 -4.02 -13.59
CA LYS A 94 -0.53 -4.29 -14.45
C LYS A 94 0.70 -3.57 -13.91
N PRO A 95 1.63 -4.26 -13.22
CA PRO A 95 2.82 -3.61 -12.68
C PRO A 95 3.80 -3.20 -13.80
N PRO A 96 4.55 -2.10 -13.61
CA PRO A 96 5.56 -1.65 -14.58
C PRO A 96 6.80 -2.56 -14.60
N LEU A 97 7.01 -3.34 -13.55
CA LEU A 97 8.11 -4.30 -13.44
C LEU A 97 7.57 -5.71 -13.18
N ASN A 98 8.18 -6.68 -13.86
CA ASN A 98 7.97 -8.09 -13.54
C ASN A 98 8.84 -8.47 -12.33
N LEU A 99 8.21 -8.58 -11.16
CA LEU A 99 8.86 -9.05 -9.94
C LEU A 99 8.45 -10.50 -9.68
N SER A 100 9.39 -11.33 -9.22
CA SER A 100 9.04 -12.65 -8.72
C SER A 100 8.18 -12.54 -7.46
N THR A 101 7.32 -13.53 -7.23
CA THR A 101 6.50 -13.62 -6.01
C THR A 101 7.35 -13.53 -4.74
N LYS A 102 8.56 -14.13 -4.77
CA LYS A 102 9.52 -14.05 -3.67
C LYS A 102 9.93 -12.60 -3.41
N LYS A 103 10.29 -11.85 -4.46
CA LYS A 103 10.70 -10.46 -4.32
C LYS A 103 9.55 -9.57 -3.87
N PHE A 104 8.35 -9.77 -4.41
CA PHE A 104 7.16 -9.06 -3.96
C PHE A 104 6.91 -9.26 -2.46
N LYS A 105 6.93 -10.52 -2.00
CA LYS A 105 6.79 -10.88 -0.58
C LYS A 105 7.87 -10.25 0.30
N GLU A 106 9.11 -10.21 -0.16
CA GLU A 106 10.22 -9.56 0.55
C GLU A 106 9.98 -8.06 0.76
N LEU A 107 9.44 -7.37 -0.25
CA LEU A 107 9.24 -5.92 -0.20
C LEU A 107 8.08 -5.52 0.70
N ILE A 108 6.94 -6.22 0.62
CA ILE A 108 5.75 -5.89 1.43
C ILE A 108 5.77 -6.53 2.82
N GLY A 109 6.63 -7.53 3.05
CA GLY A 109 6.74 -8.26 4.31
C GLY A 109 5.78 -9.44 4.44
N ASN A 110 6.15 -10.41 5.29
CA ASN A 110 5.43 -11.69 5.41
C ASN A 110 3.97 -11.53 5.88
N ALA A 111 3.72 -10.68 6.88
CA ALA A 111 2.38 -10.48 7.43
C ALA A 111 1.42 -9.91 6.37
N LYS A 112 1.81 -8.82 5.71
CA LYS A 112 1.02 -8.21 4.63
C LYS A 112 0.85 -9.14 3.44
N TYR A 113 1.86 -9.96 3.12
CA TYR A 113 1.73 -10.96 2.06
C TYR A 113 0.65 -12.02 2.39
N HIS A 114 0.59 -12.51 3.63
CA HIS A 114 -0.49 -13.40 4.05
C HIS A 114 -1.86 -12.73 3.98
N GLN A 115 -1.96 -11.47 4.42
CA GLN A 115 -3.22 -10.72 4.36
C GLN A 115 -3.64 -10.39 2.92
N TYR A 116 -2.68 -10.13 2.03
CA TYR A 116 -2.93 -9.98 0.60
C TYR A 116 -3.54 -11.25 0.00
N LEU A 117 -3.01 -12.42 0.35
CA LEU A 117 -3.57 -13.69 -0.11
C LEU A 117 -5.01 -13.88 0.38
N ASN A 118 -5.31 -13.52 1.63
CA ASN A 118 -6.68 -13.58 2.15
C ASN A 118 -7.63 -12.68 1.37
N TYR A 119 -7.21 -11.46 1.02
CA TYR A 119 -7.98 -10.57 0.16
C TYR A 119 -8.22 -11.19 -1.22
N PHE A 120 -7.15 -11.69 -1.86
CA PHE A 120 -7.23 -12.32 -3.18
C PHE A 120 -8.17 -13.54 -3.20
N TYR A 121 -8.12 -14.38 -2.17
CA TYR A 121 -9.01 -15.53 -2.04
C TYR A 121 -10.45 -15.13 -1.76
N GLY A 122 -10.69 -14.07 -0.96
CA GLY A 122 -12.03 -13.52 -0.76
C GLY A 122 -12.67 -13.09 -2.08
N ILE A 123 -11.94 -12.33 -2.90
CA ILE A 123 -12.40 -11.91 -4.24
C ILE A 123 -12.65 -13.13 -5.15
N THR A 124 -11.71 -14.07 -5.21
CA THR A 124 -11.82 -15.24 -6.10
C THR A 124 -13.00 -16.14 -5.74
N VAL A 125 -13.35 -16.26 -4.45
CA VAL A 125 -14.50 -17.05 -4.00
C VAL A 125 -15.82 -16.35 -4.31
N GLU A 126 -15.90 -15.02 -4.15
CA GLU A 126 -17.10 -14.24 -4.47
C GLU A 126 -17.38 -14.19 -5.98
N GLU A 127 -16.36 -14.13 -6.84
CA GLU A 127 -16.53 -14.19 -8.30
C GLU A 127 -16.95 -15.57 -8.83
N ALA A 128 -16.84 -16.62 -8.01
CA ALA A 128 -17.19 -18.00 -8.37
C ALA A 128 -18.62 -18.42 -7.96
N LEU A 129 -19.37 -17.54 -7.27
CA LEU A 129 -20.75 -17.75 -6.78
C LEU A 129 -21.78 -17.04 -7.66
#